data_AF-A0A970X447-F1
#
_entry.id   AF-A0A970X447-F1
#
_cell.length_a   1.000
_cell.length_b   1.000
_cell.length_c   1.000
_cell.angle_alpha   90.00
_cell.angle_beta   90.00
_cell.angle_gamma   90.00
#
_symmetry.space_group_name_H-M   'P 1'
#
loop_
_entity.id
_entity.type
_entity.pdbx_description
1 polymer ?
#
loop_
_entity_poly.entity_id
_entity_poly.type
_entity_poly.pdbx_seq_one_letter_code
_entity_poly.pdbx_strand_id
1 'polypeptide(L)'
;MRADPFESWLAAGPAPARWGMRALVALATRPRGAALLRRLGPVGQLSGSVVALRRYDRPEVARRLGFDAAAVVARGRALRRAEGRP
;
A
#
# COMPACT_ATOMS: atom_id res chain seq x y z
N MET A 1 6.03 20.43 3.54
CA MET A 1 6.09 18.95 3.63
C MET A 1 4.68 18.41 3.55
N ARG A 2 4.32 17.66 2.50
CA ARG A 2 3.03 16.93 2.50
C ARG A 2 3.09 15.91 3.64
N ALA A 3 2.07 15.89 4.49
CA ALA A 3 1.92 14.86 5.50
C ALA A 3 1.90 13.49 4.79
N ASP A 4 2.68 12.55 5.29
CA ASP A 4 2.71 11.19 4.77
C ASP A 4 1.30 10.58 4.93
N PRO A 5 0.64 10.14 3.84
CA PRO A 5 -0.73 9.63 3.88
C PRO A 5 -0.88 8.43 4.84
N PHE A 6 0.17 7.63 4.97
CA PHE A 6 0.20 6.48 5.85
C PHE A 6 0.28 6.91 7.32
N GLU A 7 1.07 7.93 7.65
CA GLU A 7 1.08 8.52 9.00
C GLU A 7 -0.26 9.17 9.36
N SER A 8 -0.95 9.78 8.40
CA SER A 8 -2.30 10.35 8.61
C SER A 8 -3.34 9.26 8.89
N TRP A 9 -3.28 8.15 8.15
CA TRP A 9 -4.12 6.98 8.39
C TRP A 9 -3.85 6.32 9.75
N LEU A 10 -2.56 6.18 10.13
CA LEU A 10 -2.19 5.69 11.45
C LEU A 10 -2.74 6.60 12.56
N ALA A 11 -2.61 7.92 12.41
CA ALA A 11 -3.05 8.89 13.41
C ALA A 11 -4.57 8.81 13.68
N ALA A 12 -5.37 8.40 12.70
CA ALA A 12 -6.81 8.21 12.84
C ALA A 12 -7.21 6.97 13.68
N GLY A 13 -6.27 6.06 13.96
CA GLY A 13 -6.54 4.83 14.72
C GLY A 13 -6.47 4.98 16.26
N PRO A 14 -7.05 4.04 17.03
CA PRO A 14 -6.90 3.98 18.48
C PRO A 14 -5.44 3.94 18.92
N ALA A 15 -5.09 4.63 20.02
CA ALA A 15 -3.72 4.70 20.55
C ALA A 15 -2.98 3.35 20.63
N PRO A 16 -3.57 2.26 21.19
CA PRO A 16 -2.88 0.97 21.25
C PRO A 16 -2.64 0.36 19.86
N ALA A 17 -3.59 0.50 18.93
CA ALA A 17 -3.46 0.00 17.56
C ALA A 17 -2.36 0.73 16.78
N ARG A 18 -2.16 2.04 17.05
CA ARG A 18 -1.08 2.84 16.45
C ARG A 18 0.30 2.27 16.73
N TRP A 19 0.57 1.95 17.99
CA TRP A 19 1.85 1.38 18.41
C TRP A 19 2.08 0.00 17.81
N GLY A 20 1.07 -0.86 17.83
CA GLY A 20 1.14 -2.19 17.22
C GLY A 20 1.45 -2.13 15.72
N MET A 21 0.78 -1.25 14.98
CA MET A 21 0.96 -1.11 13.53
C MET A 21 2.36 -0.56 13.19
N ARG A 22 2.86 0.42 13.95
CA ARG A 22 4.23 0.96 13.78
C ARG A 22 5.28 -0.11 14.02
N ALA A 23 5.13 -0.92 15.08
CA ALA A 23 6.03 -2.03 15.37
C ALA A 23 6.00 -3.09 14.25
N LEU A 24 4.81 -3.43 13.75
CA LEU A 24 4.64 -4.38 12.65
C LEU A 24 5.36 -3.90 11.37
N VAL A 25 5.21 -2.62 11.01
CA VAL A 25 5.88 -2.02 9.84
C VAL A 25 7.39 -2.01 10.01
N ALA A 26 7.89 -1.64 11.18
CA ALA A 26 9.33 -1.64 11.47
C ALA A 26 9.92 -3.05 11.36
N LEU A 27 9.17 -4.07 11.79
CA LEU A 27 9.58 -5.46 11.70
C LEU A 27 9.50 -5.99 10.26
N ALA A 28 8.44 -5.67 9.52
CA ALA A 28 8.23 -6.10 8.13
C ALA A 28 9.20 -5.44 7.13
N THR A 29 9.77 -4.29 7.48
CA THR A 29 10.77 -3.60 6.65
C THR A 29 12.19 -4.11 6.85
N ARG A 30 12.46 -4.91 7.90
CA ARG A 30 13.76 -5.56 8.13
C ARG A 30 13.76 -6.98 7.53
N PRO A 31 14.84 -7.42 6.86
CA PRO A 31 14.87 -8.73 6.19
C PRO A 31 14.68 -9.90 7.17
N ARG A 32 15.28 -9.83 8.36
CA ARG A 32 15.08 -10.84 9.42
C ARG A 32 13.68 -10.82 10.01
N GLY A 33 13.08 -9.64 10.17
CA GLY A 33 11.72 -9.50 10.69
C GLY A 33 10.65 -9.95 9.70
N ALA A 34 10.82 -9.65 8.41
CA ALA A 34 9.98 -10.16 7.34
C ALA A 34 10.02 -11.69 7.24
N ALA A 35 11.21 -12.30 7.40
CA ALA A 35 11.35 -13.75 7.43
C ALA A 35 10.63 -14.40 8.62
N LEU A 36 10.69 -13.77 9.80
CA LEU A 36 9.93 -14.20 10.99
C LEU A 36 8.43 -14.10 10.77
N LEU A 37 7.95 -12.97 10.25
CA LEU A 37 6.53 -12.72 9.99
C LEU A 37 5.97 -13.71 8.96
N ARG A 38 6.73 -14.07 7.93
CA ARG A 38 6.35 -15.11 6.95
C ARG A 38 6.16 -16.50 7.58
N ARG A 39 6.82 -16.80 8.70
CA ARG A 39 6.66 -18.08 9.42
C ARG A 39 5.44 -18.09 10.34
N LEU A 40 4.89 -16.93 10.69
CA LEU A 40 3.75 -16.78 11.60
C LEU A 40 2.39 -16.87 10.87
N GLY A 41 2.33 -17.51 9.70
CA GLY A 41 1.10 -17.75 8.93
C GLY A 41 0.31 -16.47 8.63
N PRO A 42 -0.91 -16.28 9.19
CA PRO A 42 -1.77 -15.13 8.89
C PRO A 42 -1.12 -13.76 9.19
N VAL A 43 -0.19 -13.70 10.15
CA VAL A 43 0.54 -12.46 10.47
C VAL A 43 1.48 -12.05 9.33
N GLY A 44 2.03 -13.02 8.60
CA GLY A 44 2.85 -12.78 7.42
C GLY A 44 2.04 -12.12 6.30
N GLN A 45 0.82 -12.61 6.06
CA GLN A 45 -0.08 -12.02 5.06
C GLN A 45 -0.50 -10.59 5.45
N LEU A 46 -0.90 -10.36 6.70
CA LEU A 46 -1.25 -9.03 7.21
C LEU A 46 -0.06 -8.05 7.11
N SER A 47 1.14 -8.49 7.47
CA SER A 47 2.33 -7.65 7.38
C SER A 47 2.69 -7.28 5.93
N GLY A 48 2.49 -8.20 4.98
CA GLY A 48 2.62 -7.93 3.55
C GLY A 48 1.62 -6.89 3.07
N SER A 49 0.35 -7.01 3.46
CA SER A 49 -0.71 -6.05 3.12
C SER A 49 -0.46 -4.66 3.71
N VAL A 50 0.03 -4.57 4.95
CA VAL A 50 0.36 -3.28 5.59
C VAL A 50 1.54 -2.60 4.91
N VAL A 51 2.58 -3.37 4.53
CA VAL A 51 3.72 -2.82 3.77
C VAL A 51 3.30 -2.41 2.35
N ALA A 52 2.42 -3.18 1.72
CA ALA A 52 1.83 -2.84 0.43
C ALA A 52 1.02 -1.55 0.52
N LEU A 53 0.21 -1.37 1.57
CA LEU A 53 -0.57 -0.15 1.80
C LEU A 53 0.33 1.08 1.97
N ARG A 54 1.42 0.97 2.75
CA ARG A 54 2.41 2.04 2.92
C ARG A 54 3.12 2.43 1.60
N ARG A 55 3.15 1.53 0.62
CA ARG A 55 3.82 1.74 -0.66
C ARG A 55 2.87 1.78 -1.84
N TYR A 56 1.56 1.81 -1.60
CA TYR A 56 0.56 1.73 -2.66
C TYR A 56 0.68 2.91 -3.63
N ASP A 57 1.09 4.08 -3.13
CA ASP A 57 1.35 5.26 -3.94
C ASP A 57 2.57 5.10 -4.89
N ARG A 58 3.39 4.06 -4.71
CA ARG A 58 4.48 3.74 -5.64
C ARG A 58 3.94 2.97 -6.83
N PRO A 59 4.14 3.46 -8.06
CA PRO A 59 3.56 2.84 -9.26
C PRO A 59 4.06 1.41 -9.48
N GLU A 60 5.28 1.05 -9.04
CA GLU A 60 5.78 -0.32 -9.14
C GLU A 60 5.02 -1.30 -8.23
N VAL A 61 4.60 -0.84 -7.05
CA VAL A 61 3.87 -1.67 -6.08
C VAL A 61 2.40 -1.78 -6.48
N ALA A 62 1.77 -0.67 -6.86
CA ALA A 62 0.40 -0.66 -7.38
C ALA A 62 0.24 -1.65 -8.55
N ARG A 63 1.15 -1.62 -9.53
CA ARG A 63 1.13 -2.54 -10.68
C ARG A 63 1.24 -4.01 -10.28
N ARG A 64 2.09 -4.35 -9.31
CA ARG A 64 2.22 -5.73 -8.80
C ARG A 64 0.96 -6.22 -8.08
N LEU A 65 0.15 -5.30 -7.56
CA LEU A 65 -1.15 -5.60 -6.94
C LEU A 65 -2.29 -5.65 -7.97
N GLY A 66 -1.98 -5.57 -9.28
CA GLY A 66 -2.97 -5.54 -10.37
C GLY A 66 -3.59 -4.16 -10.61
N PHE A 67 -3.06 -3.11 -9.98
CA PHE A 67 -3.58 -1.75 -10.11
C PHE A 67 -2.63 -0.89 -10.95
N ASP A 68 -2.97 -0.65 -12.21
CA ASP A 68 -2.22 0.25 -13.10
C ASP A 68 -3.03 1.52 -13.40
N ALA A 69 -2.82 2.56 -12.59
CA ALA A 69 -3.50 3.83 -12.75
C ALA A 69 -3.23 4.48 -14.12
N ALA A 70 -2.03 4.31 -14.69
CA ALA A 70 -1.69 4.88 -15.99
C ALA A 70 -2.45 4.17 -17.11
N ALA A 71 -2.54 2.84 -17.05
CA ALA A 71 -3.33 2.05 -17.99
C ALA A 71 -4.83 2.40 -17.92
N VAL A 72 -5.39 2.55 -16.71
CA VAL A 72 -6.79 2.96 -16.52
C VAL A 72 -7.05 4.35 -17.11
N VAL A 73 -6.17 5.32 -16.84
CA VAL A 73 -6.29 6.68 -17.40
C VAL A 73 -6.16 6.65 -18.93
N ALA A 74 -5.21 5.90 -19.48
CA ALA A 74 -5.03 5.76 -20.92
C ALA A 74 -6.26 5.15 -21.58
N ARG A 75 -6.84 4.10 -20.98
CA ARG A 75 -8.09 3.49 -21.44
C ARG A 75 -9.26 4.47 -21.39
N GLY A 76 -9.39 5.23 -20.30
CA GLY A 76 -10.42 6.26 -20.17
C GLY A 76 -10.30 7.36 -21.22
N ARG A 77 -9.08 7.78 -21.56
CA ARG A 77 -8.85 8.73 -22.69
C ARG A 77 -9.20 8.12 -24.03
N ALA A 78 -8.87 6.85 -24.26
CA ALA A 78 -9.22 6.16 -25.50
C ALA A 78 -10.74 6.05 -25.69
N LEU A 79 -11.48 5.75 -24.62
CA LEU A 79 -12.94 5.73 -24.63
C LEU A 79 -13.52 7.11 -24.92
N ARG A 80 -13.06 8.18 -24.25
CA ARG A 80 -13.52 9.54 -24.53
C ARG A 80 -13.28 9.96 -25.97
N ARG A 81 -12.10 9.65 -26.53
CA ARG A 81 -11.81 9.89 -27.95
C ARG A 81 -12.75 9.14 -28.89
N ALA A 82 -13.10 7.90 -28.58
CA ALA A 82 -14.06 7.13 -29.36
C ALA A 82 -15.48 7.74 -29.31
N GLU A 83 -15.83 8.42 -28.22
CA GLU A 83 -17.08 9.18 -28.05
C GLU A 83 -17.02 10.60 -28.66
N GLY A 84 -15.92 11.00 -29.30
CA GLY A 84 -15.73 12.36 -29.84
C GLY A 84 -15.50 13.43 -28.77
N ARG A 85 -15.18 13.03 -27.54
CA ARG A 85 -14.84 13.92 -26.42
C ARG A 85 -13.31 13.95 -26.22
N PRO A 86 -12.75 15.08 -25.74
CA PRO A 86 -11.33 15.15 -25.38
C PRO A 86 -10.96 14.16 -24.26
#